data_AF-A0A0L8A640-F1
#
_entry.id   AF-A0A0L8A640-F1
#
_cell.length_a   1.000
_cell.length_b   1.000
_cell.length_c   1.000
_cell.angle_alpha   90.00
_cell.angle_beta   90.00
_cell.angle_gamma   90.00
#
_symmetry.space_group_name_H-M   'P 1'
#
loop_
_entity.id
_entity.type
_entity.pdbx_description
1 polymer ?
#
loop_
_entity_poly.entity_id
_entity_poly.type
_entity_poly.pdbx_seq_one_letter_code
_entity_poly.pdbx_strand_id
1 'polypeptide(L)'
;MSTTRYFMNQEAEAAWRKLTASAEYALCLESLKGKDRRPAMWAGTLEDWIGGAVMHGLAELEPFEKMTSKQRQEASKKMVVHCEALRELLIPFYDEKSGLDWPFQPDLDLAALNSAINYQAAHPDDFEALDEDEREDSFNRIRFAIYHGIKMDLGLVFDAIHNGALRLAELESEVKKPNDPNVRRLRFIRRVTSKFMREFGTPHRALVLALTSVFFSTEDLDEAAISKLAPVSKRA
;
A
#
# COMPACT_ATOMS: atom_id res chain seq x y z
N MET A 1 12.31 -12.78 -19.86
CA MET A 1 13.24 -12.14 -18.91
C MET A 1 12.40 -11.22 -18.05
N SER A 2 11.88 -11.76 -16.94
CA SER A 2 12.29 -11.41 -15.56
C SER A 2 12.27 -9.91 -15.28
N THR A 3 11.08 -9.35 -15.02
CA THR A 3 10.93 -8.09 -14.29
C THR A 3 11.17 -8.36 -12.81
N THR A 4 12.47 -8.39 -12.52
CA THR A 4 13.20 -8.35 -11.25
C THR A 4 12.64 -7.18 -10.41
N ARG A 5 12.08 -7.42 -9.22
CA ARG A 5 12.79 -7.71 -7.95
C ARG A 5 13.75 -6.58 -7.55
N TYR A 6 13.25 -5.39 -7.24
CA TYR A 6 13.90 -4.48 -6.30
C TYR A 6 12.80 -3.82 -5.47
N PHE A 7 13.04 -3.67 -4.17
CA PHE A 7 12.08 -3.47 -3.06
C PHE A 7 11.34 -4.70 -2.51
N MET A 8 11.90 -5.91 -2.67
CA MET A 8 11.78 -6.85 -1.56
C MET A 8 12.74 -6.38 -0.47
N ASN A 9 12.21 -5.61 0.49
CA ASN A 9 12.81 -5.38 1.80
C ASN A 9 13.47 -6.71 2.26
N GLN A 10 14.63 -6.72 2.93
CA GLN A 10 15.33 -7.98 3.29
C GLN A 10 14.39 -9.03 3.93
N GLU A 11 13.37 -8.55 4.64
CA GLU A 11 12.26 -9.32 5.20
C GLU A 11 11.39 -10.05 4.15
N ALA A 12 11.07 -9.42 3.02
CA ALA A 12 10.32 -10.02 1.93
C ALA A 12 11.12 -11.09 1.19
N GLU A 13 12.43 -10.89 0.98
CA GLU A 13 13.29 -11.96 0.44
C GLU A 13 13.39 -13.15 1.40
N ALA A 14 13.56 -12.88 2.70
CA ALA A 14 13.60 -13.92 3.72
C ALA A 14 12.26 -14.68 3.80
N ALA A 15 11.13 -13.97 3.75
CA ALA A 15 9.80 -14.57 3.69
C ALA A 15 9.62 -15.43 2.44
N TRP A 16 10.16 -15.00 1.30
CA TRP A 16 10.06 -15.74 0.03
C TRP A 16 10.81 -17.06 0.12
N ARG A 17 12.06 -17.00 0.60
CA ARG A 17 12.88 -18.20 0.82
C ARG A 17 12.19 -19.15 1.78
N LYS A 18 11.66 -18.64 2.90
CA LYS A 18 10.93 -19.43 3.90
C LYS A 18 9.69 -20.11 3.30
N LEU A 19 8.91 -19.40 2.48
CA LEU A 19 7.76 -19.96 1.79
C LEU A 19 8.17 -21.09 0.83
N THR A 20 9.11 -20.82 -0.07
CA THR A 20 9.51 -21.77 -1.13
C THR A 20 10.16 -23.04 -0.58
N ALA A 21 10.75 -22.98 0.61
CA ALA A 21 11.32 -24.14 1.31
C ALA A 21 10.28 -24.94 2.13
N SER A 22 9.06 -24.43 2.29
CA SER A 22 8.03 -25.07 3.13
C SER A 22 7.29 -26.20 2.40
N ALA A 23 6.96 -27.26 3.14
CA ALA A 23 6.16 -28.37 2.61
C ALA A 23 4.72 -27.93 2.31
N GLU A 24 4.21 -26.95 3.06
CA GLU A 24 2.89 -26.35 2.91
C GLU A 24 2.75 -25.60 1.58
N TYR A 25 3.82 -24.94 1.12
CA TYR A 25 3.85 -24.31 -0.19
C TYR A 25 3.78 -25.35 -1.32
N ALA A 26 4.55 -26.44 -1.22
CA ALA A 26 4.50 -27.54 -2.19
C ALA A 26 3.09 -28.18 -2.22
N LEU A 27 2.50 -28.45 -1.06
CA LEU A 27 1.12 -28.96 -0.95
C LEU A 27 0.10 -28.03 -1.61
N CYS A 28 0.25 -26.72 -1.44
CA CYS A 28 -0.63 -25.73 -2.07
C CYS A 28 -0.51 -25.76 -3.59
N LEU A 29 0.70 -25.84 -4.14
CA LEU A 29 0.92 -25.93 -5.58
C LEU A 29 0.29 -27.19 -6.16
N GLU A 30 0.52 -28.34 -5.55
CA GLU A 30 -0.08 -29.61 -5.99
C GLU A 30 -1.61 -29.58 -5.91
N SER A 31 -2.17 -29.07 -4.81
CA SER A 31 -3.62 -29.03 -4.58
C SER A 31 -4.37 -28.06 -5.50
N LEU A 32 -3.67 -27.06 -6.05
CA LEU A 32 -4.24 -26.05 -6.95
C LEU A 32 -3.90 -26.30 -8.41
N LYS A 33 -3.02 -27.27 -8.70
CA LYS A 33 -2.61 -27.63 -10.05
C LYS A 33 -3.83 -28.03 -10.89
N GLY A 34 -4.00 -27.39 -12.05
CA GLY A 34 -5.08 -27.67 -12.98
C GLY A 34 -6.46 -27.17 -12.55
N LYS A 35 -6.58 -26.39 -11.47
CA LYS A 35 -7.84 -25.71 -11.14
C LYS A 35 -8.04 -24.47 -12.00
N ASP A 36 -9.28 -24.27 -12.43
CA ASP A 36 -9.66 -23.09 -13.19
C ASP A 36 -9.46 -21.82 -12.36
N ARG A 37 -8.57 -20.97 -12.87
CA ARG A 37 -8.33 -19.63 -12.34
C ARG A 37 -9.28 -18.68 -13.06
N ARG A 38 -10.01 -17.87 -12.32
CA ARG A 38 -10.77 -16.77 -12.94
C ARG A 38 -9.75 -15.86 -13.64
N PRO A 39 -9.98 -15.48 -14.90
CA PRO A 39 -9.03 -14.68 -15.65
C PRO A 39 -8.85 -13.33 -14.95
N ALA A 40 -7.75 -13.19 -14.20
CA ALA A 40 -7.25 -11.91 -13.79
C ALA A 40 -6.47 -11.29 -14.95
N MET A 41 -6.46 -9.97 -15.03
CA MET A 41 -5.82 -9.18 -16.09
C MET A 41 -4.27 -9.39 -16.14
N TRP A 42 -3.71 -10.14 -15.19
CA TRP A 42 -2.28 -10.38 -14.96
C TRP A 42 -2.06 -11.88 -14.78
N ALA A 43 -1.99 -12.63 -15.89
CA ALA A 43 -1.80 -14.07 -15.89
C ALA A 43 -0.33 -14.44 -15.62
N GLY A 44 0.11 -14.32 -14.36
CA GLY A 44 1.36 -14.90 -13.88
C GLY A 44 1.25 -16.42 -13.65
N THR A 45 2.39 -17.08 -13.39
CA THR A 45 2.41 -18.50 -12.99
C THR A 45 1.63 -18.71 -11.67
N LEU A 46 1.29 -19.96 -11.34
CA LEU A 46 0.61 -20.26 -10.06
C LEU A 46 1.53 -19.91 -8.89
N GLU A 47 2.83 -20.17 -9.04
CA GLU A 47 3.90 -19.84 -8.11
C GLU A 47 3.97 -18.34 -7.86
N ASP A 48 4.04 -17.52 -8.92
CA ASP A 48 4.06 -16.06 -8.81
C ASP A 48 2.81 -15.53 -8.12
N TRP A 49 1.65 -16.13 -8.42
CA TRP A 49 0.39 -15.72 -7.82
C TRP A 49 0.31 -16.06 -6.32
N ILE A 50 0.65 -17.30 -5.92
CA ILE A 50 0.67 -17.69 -4.50
C ILE A 50 1.67 -16.82 -3.75
N GLY A 51 2.85 -16.60 -4.33
CA GLY A 51 3.86 -15.71 -3.79
C GLY A 51 3.34 -14.30 -3.56
N GLY A 52 2.73 -13.69 -4.58
CA GLY A 52 2.11 -12.38 -4.46
C GLY A 52 1.01 -12.34 -3.40
N ALA A 53 0.18 -13.39 -3.29
CA ALA A 53 -0.88 -13.47 -2.30
C ALA A 53 -0.33 -13.52 -0.86
N VAL A 54 0.68 -14.35 -0.61
CA VAL A 54 1.35 -14.48 0.69
C VAL A 54 2.08 -13.19 1.06
N MET A 55 2.86 -12.63 0.14
CA MET A 55 3.60 -11.38 0.39
C MET A 55 2.66 -10.22 0.70
N HIS A 56 1.56 -10.09 -0.04
CA HIS A 56 0.55 -9.09 0.25
C HIS A 56 -0.17 -9.30 1.60
N GLY A 57 -0.28 -10.56 2.04
CA GLY A 57 -0.78 -10.91 3.37
C GLY A 57 0.19 -10.57 4.50
N LEU A 58 1.50 -10.69 4.25
CA LEU A 58 2.58 -10.41 5.21
C LEU A 58 3.00 -8.93 5.26
N ALA A 59 2.63 -8.15 4.25
CA ALA A 59 2.92 -6.73 4.17
C ALA A 59 2.57 -6.00 5.47
N GLU A 60 3.28 -4.92 5.80
CA GLU A 60 2.94 -4.13 6.98
C GLU A 60 1.51 -3.60 6.93
N LEU A 61 0.94 -3.31 8.11
CA LEU A 61 -0.32 -2.59 8.21
C LEU A 61 -0.18 -1.25 7.51
N GLU A 62 -1.12 -0.93 6.64
CA GLU A 62 -1.18 0.39 6.03
C GLU A 62 -1.45 1.44 7.14
N PRO A 63 -1.01 2.69 6.98
CA PRO A 63 -1.16 3.70 8.03
C PRO A 63 -2.59 3.84 8.58
N PHE A 64 -3.61 3.74 7.72
CA PHE A 64 -5.02 3.81 8.13
C PHE A 64 -5.50 2.56 8.88
N GLU A 65 -4.91 1.40 8.61
CA GLU A 65 -5.21 0.13 9.30
C GLU A 65 -4.62 0.11 10.71
N LYS A 66 -3.62 0.96 11.00
CA LYS A 66 -3.10 1.18 12.36
C LYS A 66 -4.06 2.02 13.23
N MET A 67 -5.12 2.56 12.63
CA MET A 67 -6.14 3.37 13.32
C MET A 67 -7.46 2.59 13.45
N THR A 68 -8.19 2.86 14.54
CA THR A 68 -9.60 2.46 14.64
C THR A 68 -10.49 3.30 13.72
N SER A 69 -11.68 2.81 13.38
CA SER A 69 -12.65 3.56 12.58
C SER A 69 -12.99 4.93 13.19
N LYS A 70 -13.16 5.00 14.52
CA LYS A 70 -13.39 6.27 15.25
C LYS A 70 -12.21 7.23 15.07
N GLN A 71 -10.98 6.75 15.23
CA GLN A 71 -9.78 7.57 15.03
C GLN A 71 -9.66 8.09 13.60
N ARG A 72 -10.00 7.28 12.58
CA ARG A 72 -10.01 7.73 11.18
C ARG A 72 -11.03 8.83 10.94
N GLN A 73 -12.24 8.69 11.47
CA GLN A 73 -13.28 9.72 11.37
C GLN A 73 -12.88 11.02 12.06
N GLU A 74 -12.27 10.94 13.24
CA GLU A 74 -11.77 12.11 13.97
C GLU A 74 -10.60 12.78 13.22
N ALA A 75 -9.65 12.00 12.70
CA ALA A 75 -8.54 12.50 11.90
C ALA A 75 -9.02 13.18 10.62
N SER A 76 -9.95 12.55 9.89
CA SER A 76 -10.59 13.10 8.69
C SER A 76 -11.19 14.48 8.94
N LYS A 77 -12.03 14.62 9.98
CA LYS A 77 -12.63 15.91 10.35
C LYS A 77 -11.58 16.97 10.67
N LYS A 78 -10.56 16.63 11.44
CA LYS A 78 -9.46 17.56 11.78
C LYS A 78 -8.69 18.00 10.54
N MET A 79 -8.35 17.06 9.66
CA MET A 79 -7.62 17.34 8.43
C MET A 79 -8.41 18.27 7.50
N VAL A 80 -9.71 18.03 7.32
CA VAL A 80 -10.59 18.92 6.53
C VAL A 80 -10.59 20.34 7.11
N VAL A 81 -10.86 20.47 8.41
CA VAL A 81 -10.92 21.79 9.08
C VAL A 81 -9.58 22.53 9.00
N HIS A 82 -8.46 21.84 9.23
CA HIS A 82 -7.14 22.47 9.15
C HIS A 82 -6.75 22.83 7.72
N CYS A 83 -7.14 22.03 6.72
CA CYS A 83 -6.88 22.32 5.32
C CYS A 83 -7.66 23.55 4.86
N GLU A 84 -8.94 23.67 5.23
CA GLU A 84 -9.76 24.85 4.95
C GLU A 84 -9.22 26.08 5.67
N ALA A 85 -8.90 25.98 6.97
CA ALA A 85 -8.35 27.09 7.74
C ALA A 85 -7.01 27.58 7.18
N LEU A 86 -6.11 26.67 6.79
CA LEU A 86 -4.84 27.03 6.19
C LEU A 86 -5.02 27.69 4.81
N ARG A 87 -5.96 27.19 4.00
CA ARG A 87 -6.30 27.83 2.72
C ARG A 87 -6.73 29.28 2.93
N GLU A 88 -7.69 29.53 3.81
CA GLU A 88 -8.19 30.87 4.10
C GLU A 88 -7.09 31.83 4.58
N LEU A 89 -6.17 31.34 5.42
CA LEU A 89 -5.05 32.14 5.92
C LEU A 89 -4.03 32.52 4.84
N LEU A 90 -3.92 31.72 3.78
CA LEU A 90 -2.95 31.93 2.70
C LEU A 90 -3.52 32.76 1.54
N ILE A 91 -4.85 32.90 1.42
CA ILE A 91 -5.49 33.72 0.38
C ILE A 91 -4.87 35.13 0.26
N PRO A 92 -4.61 35.88 1.35
CA PRO A 92 -4.05 37.23 1.24
C PRO A 92 -2.62 37.29 0.68
N PHE A 93 -1.91 36.17 0.69
CA PHE A 93 -0.52 36.05 0.25
C PHE A 93 -0.37 35.35 -1.11
N TYR A 94 -1.48 34.89 -1.68
CA TYR A 94 -1.51 34.18 -2.94
C TYR A 94 -2.04 35.11 -4.05
N ASP A 95 -1.30 35.19 -5.15
CA ASP A 95 -1.79 35.79 -6.38
C ASP A 95 -1.79 34.78 -7.53
N GLU A 96 -2.80 34.83 -8.41
CA GLU A 96 -2.95 33.85 -9.49
C GLU A 96 -1.80 33.85 -10.51
N LYS A 97 -1.00 34.93 -10.58
CA LYS A 97 0.09 35.07 -11.55
C LYS A 97 1.44 34.61 -11.02
N SER A 98 1.68 34.77 -9.73
CA SER A 98 2.98 34.58 -9.08
C SER A 98 2.91 33.58 -7.93
N GLY A 99 1.72 33.10 -7.56
CA GLY A 99 1.50 32.10 -6.53
C GLY A 99 1.77 32.61 -5.12
N LEU A 100 2.34 31.75 -4.27
CA LEU A 100 2.93 32.16 -2.99
C LEU A 100 4.36 32.70 -3.18
N ASP A 101 4.52 34.02 -3.13
CA ASP A 101 5.82 34.69 -3.24
C ASP A 101 6.42 35.01 -1.85
N TRP A 102 7.36 35.96 -1.75
CA TRP A 102 7.95 36.42 -0.51
C TRP A 102 6.88 36.75 0.55
N PRO A 103 7.00 36.23 1.79
CA PRO A 103 8.18 35.60 2.39
C PRO A 103 8.31 34.08 2.25
N PHE A 104 7.40 33.40 1.54
CA PHE A 104 7.35 31.92 1.50
C PHE A 104 8.33 31.30 0.51
N GLN A 105 8.66 32.02 -0.57
CA GLN A 105 9.42 31.47 -1.70
C GLN A 105 10.71 30.73 -1.29
N PRO A 106 11.60 31.25 -0.42
CA PRO A 106 12.84 30.55 -0.08
C PRO A 106 12.62 29.18 0.58
N ASP A 107 11.60 29.09 1.44
CA ASP A 107 11.26 27.85 2.14
C ASP A 107 10.60 26.84 1.19
N LEU A 108 9.77 27.33 0.26
CA LEU A 108 9.17 26.49 -0.79
C LEU A 108 10.22 25.97 -1.77
N ASP A 109 11.20 26.80 -2.14
CA ASP A 109 12.33 26.41 -3.00
C ASP A 109 13.14 25.28 -2.35
N LEU A 110 13.42 25.40 -1.05
CA LEU A 110 14.14 24.39 -0.27
C LEU A 110 13.32 23.10 -0.12
N ALA A 111 12.02 23.21 0.16
CA ALA A 111 11.13 22.07 0.27
C ALA A 111 11.03 21.28 -1.04
N ALA A 112 10.94 21.98 -2.19
CA ALA A 112 10.92 21.35 -3.50
C ALA A 112 12.24 20.64 -3.82
N LEU A 113 13.38 21.24 -3.49
CA LEU A 113 14.70 20.60 -3.65
C LEU A 113 14.81 19.32 -2.82
N ASN A 114 14.50 19.40 -1.52
CA ASN A 114 14.57 18.24 -0.63
C ASN A 114 13.61 17.12 -1.08
N SER A 115 12.43 17.48 -1.56
CA SER A 115 11.46 16.51 -2.07
C SER A 115 11.95 15.82 -3.35
N ALA A 116 12.62 16.54 -4.26
CA ALA A 116 13.23 15.94 -5.46
C ALA A 116 14.38 14.99 -5.10
N ILE A 117 15.23 15.34 -4.13
CA ILE A 117 16.29 14.46 -3.62
C ILE A 117 15.69 13.18 -3.03
N ASN A 118 14.66 13.32 -2.20
CA ASN A 118 13.96 12.18 -1.60
C ASN A 118 13.31 11.29 -2.68
N TYR A 119 12.72 11.88 -3.72
CA TYR A 119 12.16 11.14 -4.84
C TYR A 119 13.22 10.29 -5.53
N GLN A 120 14.36 10.89 -5.88
CA GLN A 120 15.46 10.19 -6.55
C GLN A 120 16.02 9.05 -5.69
N ALA A 121 16.18 9.26 -4.38
CA ALA A 121 16.62 8.21 -3.47
C ALA A 121 15.60 7.06 -3.36
N ALA A 122 14.31 7.36 -3.46
CA ALA A 122 13.24 6.37 -3.37
C ALA A 122 12.98 5.61 -4.68
N HIS A 123 13.36 6.18 -5.83
CA HIS A 123 13.12 5.61 -7.16
C HIS A 123 14.41 5.58 -7.99
N PRO A 124 15.46 4.84 -7.56
CA PRO A 124 16.73 4.80 -8.30
C PRO A 124 16.58 4.27 -9.72
N ASP A 125 15.65 3.33 -9.93
CA ASP A 125 15.36 2.70 -11.23
C ASP A 125 14.91 3.71 -12.29
N ASP A 126 14.26 4.81 -11.89
CA ASP A 126 13.85 5.90 -12.80
C ASP A 126 15.05 6.64 -13.40
N PHE A 127 16.24 6.50 -12.79
CA PHE A 127 17.47 7.20 -13.16
C PHE A 127 18.62 6.28 -13.58
N GLU A 128 18.48 4.96 -13.42
CA GLU A 128 19.57 3.99 -13.61
C GLU A 128 20.06 3.93 -15.07
N ALA A 129 19.13 4.06 -16.03
CA ALA A 129 19.41 3.96 -17.47
C ALA A 129 19.75 5.30 -18.14
N LEU A 130 19.75 6.40 -17.38
CA LEU A 130 19.96 7.75 -17.89
C LEU A 130 21.43 8.16 -17.78
N ASP A 131 21.92 8.91 -18.78
CA ASP A 131 23.24 9.55 -18.69
C ASP A 131 23.25 10.77 -17.73
N GLU A 132 24.40 11.40 -17.54
CA GLU A 132 24.55 12.49 -16.56
C GLU A 132 23.65 13.70 -16.88
N ASP A 133 23.59 14.10 -18.15
CA ASP A 133 22.78 15.23 -18.61
C ASP A 133 21.28 14.90 -18.49
N GLU A 134 20.87 13.70 -18.91
CA GLU A 134 19.49 13.22 -18.80
C GLU A 134 19.01 13.09 -17.34
N ARG A 135 19.92 12.71 -16.43
CA ARG A 135 19.64 12.65 -14.99
C ARG A 135 19.45 14.03 -14.41
N GLU A 136 20.29 14.99 -14.78
CA GLU A 136 20.15 16.39 -14.33
C GLU A 136 18.83 16.99 -14.83
N ASP A 137 18.50 16.81 -16.11
CA ASP A 137 17.25 17.27 -16.71
C ASP A 137 16.02 16.64 -16.04
N SER A 138 16.07 15.32 -15.79
CA SER A 138 14.98 14.61 -15.09
C SER A 138 14.80 15.13 -13.66
N PHE A 139 15.90 15.34 -12.92
CA PHE A 139 15.87 15.89 -11.58
C PHE A 139 15.30 17.32 -11.57
N ASN A 140 15.76 18.19 -12.47
CA ASN A 140 15.29 19.56 -12.60
C ASN A 140 13.80 19.62 -12.96
N ARG A 141 13.33 18.74 -13.86
CA ARG A 141 11.91 18.62 -14.20
C ARG A 141 11.07 18.21 -12.98
N ILE A 142 11.51 17.24 -12.20
CA ILE A 142 10.81 16.79 -10.98
C ILE A 142 10.75 17.92 -9.96
N ARG A 143 11.87 18.58 -9.68
CA ARG A 143 11.94 19.72 -8.77
C ARG A 143 11.01 20.86 -9.22
N PHE A 144 11.04 21.20 -10.51
CA PHE A 144 10.18 22.24 -11.07
C PHE A 144 8.69 21.88 -10.94
N ALA A 145 8.31 20.64 -11.22
CA ALA A 145 6.92 20.19 -11.09
C ALA A 145 6.42 20.27 -9.64
N ILE A 146 7.25 19.83 -8.67
CA ILE A 146 6.93 19.92 -7.23
C ILE A 146 6.78 21.38 -6.83
N TYR A 147 7.74 22.22 -7.22
CA TYR A 147 7.71 23.65 -6.94
C TYR A 147 6.45 24.32 -7.50
N HIS A 148 6.13 24.06 -8.77
CA HIS A 148 4.94 24.61 -9.42
C HIS A 148 3.66 24.20 -8.67
N GLY A 149 3.55 22.93 -8.29
CA GLY A 149 2.40 22.42 -7.53
C GLY A 149 2.23 23.13 -6.17
N ILE A 150 3.32 23.34 -5.43
CA ILE A 150 3.26 23.95 -4.09
C ILE A 150 3.08 25.48 -4.17
N LYS A 151 3.70 26.15 -5.14
CA LYS A 151 3.67 27.61 -5.26
C LYS A 151 2.49 28.14 -6.05
N MET A 152 2.28 27.60 -7.25
CA MET A 152 1.32 28.12 -8.24
C MET A 152 -0.04 27.45 -8.10
N ASP A 153 -0.07 26.12 -7.94
CA ASP A 153 -1.31 25.33 -7.89
C ASP A 153 -1.68 24.88 -6.47
N LEU A 154 -1.40 25.71 -5.47
CA LEU A 154 -1.62 25.33 -4.06
C LEU A 154 -3.08 24.96 -3.77
N GLY A 155 -4.04 25.56 -4.48
CA GLY A 155 -5.44 25.18 -4.41
C GLY A 155 -5.68 23.71 -4.77
N LEU A 156 -5.00 23.19 -5.81
CA LEU A 156 -5.06 21.78 -6.21
C LEU A 156 -4.48 20.87 -5.11
N VAL A 157 -3.37 21.29 -4.48
CA VAL A 157 -2.75 20.55 -3.37
C VAL A 157 -3.72 20.45 -2.20
N PHE A 158 -4.38 21.54 -1.82
CA PHE A 158 -5.39 21.53 -0.76
C PHE A 158 -6.61 20.70 -1.14
N ASP A 159 -7.08 20.75 -2.39
CA ASP A 159 -8.19 19.89 -2.83
C ASP A 159 -7.81 18.40 -2.75
N ALA A 160 -6.58 18.04 -3.13
CA ALA A 160 -6.09 16.67 -3.03
C ALA A 160 -6.05 16.20 -1.57
N ILE A 161 -5.53 17.02 -0.65
CA ILE A 161 -5.48 16.71 0.78
C ILE A 161 -6.90 16.60 1.37
N HIS A 162 -7.77 17.56 1.07
CA HIS A 162 -9.15 17.57 1.53
C HIS A 162 -9.91 16.32 1.07
N ASN A 163 -9.84 16.00 -0.23
CA ASN A 163 -10.50 14.82 -0.79
C ASN A 163 -9.92 13.52 -0.22
N GLY A 164 -8.60 13.44 -0.02
CA GLY A 164 -7.96 12.32 0.66
C GLY A 164 -8.45 12.15 2.10
N ALA A 165 -8.61 13.26 2.83
CA ALA A 165 -9.12 13.25 4.20
C ALA A 165 -10.58 12.77 4.27
N LEU A 166 -11.44 13.17 3.32
CA LEU A 166 -12.81 12.65 3.24
C LEU A 166 -12.83 11.13 3.05
N ARG A 167 -12.01 10.62 2.11
CA ARG A 167 -11.91 9.18 1.84
C ARG A 167 -11.35 8.39 3.03
N LEU A 168 -10.46 8.98 3.84
CA LEU A 168 -9.86 8.31 5.00
C LEU A 168 -10.93 7.79 5.98
N ALA A 169 -12.03 8.53 6.18
CA ALA A 169 -13.12 8.11 7.05
C ALA A 169 -13.90 6.90 6.51
N GLU A 170 -13.92 6.74 5.18
CA GLU A 170 -14.63 5.69 4.46
C GLU A 170 -13.79 4.42 4.30
N LEU A 171 -12.48 4.50 4.51
CA LEU A 171 -11.61 3.33 4.39
C LEU A 171 -12.01 2.23 5.38
N GLU A 172 -12.38 1.09 4.81
CA GLU A 172 -12.61 -0.15 5.54
C GLU A 172 -11.27 -0.81 5.84
N SER A 173 -11.09 -1.22 7.11
CA SER A 173 -9.94 -2.03 7.49
C SER A 173 -10.38 -3.45 7.72
N GLU A 174 -9.55 -4.38 7.26
CA GLU A 174 -9.70 -5.81 7.55
C GLU A 174 -9.50 -6.13 9.03
N VAL A 175 -9.10 -5.17 9.87
CA VAL A 175 -8.91 -5.39 11.31
C VAL A 175 -9.62 -4.28 12.12
N LYS A 176 -10.40 -4.69 13.11
CA LYS A 176 -11.10 -3.76 14.02
C LYS A 176 -10.24 -3.26 15.18
N LYS A 177 -9.30 -4.09 15.65
CA LYS A 177 -8.41 -3.83 16.79
C LYS A 177 -6.96 -3.81 16.31
N PRO A 178 -6.42 -2.64 15.89
CA PRO A 178 -5.08 -2.56 15.33
C PRO A 178 -3.97 -2.91 16.33
N ASN A 179 -4.23 -2.72 17.63
CA ASN A 179 -3.26 -2.98 18.70
C ASN A 179 -3.29 -4.42 19.24
N ASP A 180 -4.09 -5.31 18.65
CA ASP A 180 -4.16 -6.70 19.08
C ASP A 180 -2.84 -7.42 18.74
N PRO A 181 -2.22 -8.19 19.65
CA PRO A 181 -1.00 -8.94 19.35
C PRO A 181 -1.12 -9.87 18.15
N ASN A 182 -2.33 -10.36 17.86
CA ASN A 182 -2.62 -11.26 16.75
C ASN A 182 -3.08 -10.53 15.47
N VAL A 183 -3.00 -9.20 15.43
CA VAL A 183 -3.47 -8.39 14.29
C VAL A 183 -2.85 -8.81 12.96
N ARG A 184 -1.54 -9.06 12.94
CA ARG A 184 -0.81 -9.46 11.73
C ARG A 184 -1.27 -10.83 11.24
N ARG A 185 -1.44 -11.79 12.15
CA ARG A 185 -1.97 -13.13 11.86
C ARG A 185 -3.39 -13.07 11.31
N LEU A 186 -4.27 -12.30 11.95
CA LEU A 186 -5.66 -12.14 11.50
C LEU A 186 -5.75 -11.50 10.10
N ARG A 187 -4.97 -10.45 9.86
CA ARG A 187 -4.92 -9.77 8.55
C ARG A 187 -4.39 -10.69 7.46
N PHE A 188 -3.33 -11.45 7.74
CA PHE A 188 -2.81 -12.47 6.83
C PHE A 188 -3.91 -13.46 6.41
N ILE A 189 -4.58 -14.08 7.39
CA ILE A 189 -5.66 -15.06 7.13
C ILE A 189 -6.76 -14.42 6.27
N ARG A 190 -7.21 -13.20 6.59
CA ARG A 190 -8.27 -12.49 5.85
C ARG A 190 -7.88 -12.19 4.41
N ARG A 191 -6.68 -11.64 4.18
CA ARG A 191 -6.18 -11.29 2.84
C ARG A 191 -6.01 -12.50 1.96
N VAL A 192 -5.33 -13.53 2.47
CA VAL A 192 -5.08 -14.76 1.71
C VAL A 192 -6.42 -15.45 1.39
N THR A 193 -7.32 -15.58 2.37
CA THR A 193 -8.68 -16.13 2.11
C THR A 193 -9.42 -15.36 1.02
N SER A 194 -9.39 -14.02 1.06
CA SER A 194 -10.03 -13.16 0.06
C SER A 194 -9.41 -13.33 -1.33
N LYS A 195 -8.08 -13.45 -1.43
CA LYS A 195 -7.37 -13.72 -2.69
C LYS A 195 -7.75 -15.07 -3.28
N PHE A 196 -7.77 -16.13 -2.46
CA PHE A 196 -8.23 -17.46 -2.89
C PHE A 196 -9.67 -17.45 -3.38
N MET A 197 -10.58 -16.79 -2.65
CA MET A 197 -11.97 -16.63 -3.06
C MET A 197 -12.10 -15.90 -4.40
N ARG A 198 -11.31 -14.84 -4.62
CA ARG A 198 -11.34 -14.05 -5.86
C ARG A 198 -10.82 -14.85 -7.05
N GLU A 199 -9.75 -15.61 -6.87
CA GLU A 199 -9.07 -16.34 -7.94
C GLU A 199 -9.80 -17.65 -8.30
N PHE A 200 -10.17 -18.45 -7.31
CA PHE A 200 -10.70 -19.81 -7.50
C PHE A 200 -12.20 -19.91 -7.22
N GLY A 201 -12.85 -18.82 -6.79
CA GLY A 201 -14.27 -18.83 -6.40
C GLY A 201 -14.55 -19.56 -5.09
N THR A 202 -13.53 -20.08 -4.40
CA THR A 202 -13.65 -20.73 -3.10
C THR A 202 -12.52 -20.31 -2.15
N PRO A 203 -12.75 -20.28 -0.83
CA PRO A 203 -11.76 -19.78 0.13
C PRO A 203 -10.57 -20.72 0.38
N HIS A 204 -10.66 -22.01 0.00
CA HIS A 204 -9.63 -23.03 0.24
C HIS A 204 -9.03 -22.99 1.66
N ARG A 205 -9.89 -23.05 2.70
CA ARG A 205 -9.50 -22.81 4.11
C ARG A 205 -8.36 -23.70 4.62
N ALA A 206 -8.31 -24.97 4.21
CA ALA A 206 -7.20 -25.87 4.52
C ALA A 206 -5.85 -25.36 3.98
N LEU A 207 -5.84 -24.82 2.75
CA LEU A 207 -4.64 -24.24 2.14
C LEU A 207 -4.26 -22.91 2.81
N VAL A 208 -5.25 -22.10 3.19
CA VAL A 208 -5.00 -20.89 3.97
C VAL A 208 -4.38 -21.23 5.32
N LEU A 209 -4.86 -22.28 6.00
CA LEU A 209 -4.27 -22.75 7.27
C LEU A 209 -2.81 -23.17 7.09
N ALA A 210 -2.54 -23.99 6.06
CA ALA A 210 -1.20 -24.44 5.73
C ALA A 210 -0.24 -23.27 5.41
N LEU A 211 -0.69 -22.28 4.64
CA LEU A 211 0.13 -21.09 4.39
C LEU A 211 0.32 -20.23 5.64
N THR A 212 -0.65 -20.23 6.56
CA THR A 212 -0.56 -19.50 7.84
C THR A 212 0.47 -20.14 8.77
N SER A 213 0.54 -21.48 8.84
CA SER A 213 1.48 -22.20 9.73
C SER A 213 2.94 -21.95 9.39
N VAL A 214 3.26 -21.58 8.14
CA VAL A 214 4.61 -21.20 7.74
C VAL A 214 5.10 -19.95 8.50
N PHE A 215 4.22 -18.99 8.79
CA PHE A 215 4.62 -17.68 9.33
C PHE A 215 4.13 -17.42 10.76
N PHE A 216 3.06 -18.07 11.20
CA PHE A 216 2.43 -17.83 12.49
C PHE A 216 2.13 -19.16 13.19
N SER A 217 2.08 -19.16 14.52
CA SER A 217 1.57 -20.32 15.26
C SER A 217 0.09 -20.56 14.94
N THR A 218 -0.27 -21.83 14.71
CA THR A 218 -1.62 -22.30 14.36
C THR A 218 -2.12 -23.37 15.33
N GLU A 219 -1.51 -23.55 16.49
CA GLU A 219 -1.91 -24.55 17.49
C GLU A 219 -3.37 -24.40 17.95
N ASP A 220 -3.89 -23.18 17.89
CA ASP A 220 -5.26 -22.80 18.25
C ASP A 220 -6.24 -22.75 17.06
N LEU A 221 -5.81 -23.11 15.84
CA LEU A 221 -6.56 -22.88 14.61
C LEU A 221 -6.89 -24.17 13.86
N ASP A 222 -8.18 -24.37 13.61
CA ASP A 222 -8.72 -25.34 12.65
C ASP A 222 -9.46 -24.63 11.49
N GLU A 223 -9.95 -25.39 10.51
CA GLU A 223 -10.69 -24.82 9.37
C GLU A 223 -11.97 -24.08 9.80
N ALA A 224 -12.61 -24.54 10.89
CA ALA A 224 -13.80 -23.91 11.44
C ALA A 224 -13.46 -22.54 12.06
N ALA A 225 -12.32 -22.43 12.74
CA ALA A 225 -11.77 -21.20 13.27
C ALA A 225 -11.46 -20.22 12.13
N ILE A 226 -10.83 -20.67 11.03
CA ILE A 226 -10.62 -19.82 9.84
C ILE A 226 -11.94 -19.31 9.28
N SER A 227 -12.97 -20.15 9.21
CA SER A 227 -14.29 -19.71 8.73
C SER A 227 -14.90 -18.60 9.60
N LYS A 228 -14.62 -18.58 10.91
CA LYS A 228 -15.06 -17.52 11.82
C LYS A 228 -14.17 -16.27 11.71
N LEU A 229 -12.86 -16.45 11.55
CA LEU A 229 -11.88 -15.36 11.52
C LEU A 229 -11.92 -14.60 10.20
N ALA A 230 -12.11 -15.29 9.07
CA ALA A 230 -12.22 -14.73 7.72
C ALA A 230 -13.56 -15.15 7.09
N PRO A 231 -14.67 -14.52 7.51
CA PRO A 231 -15.96 -14.76 6.88
C PRO A 231 -15.92 -14.26 5.43
N VAL A 232 -16.36 -15.10 4.51
CA VAL A 232 -16.42 -14.76 3.09
C VAL A 232 -17.89 -14.59 2.74
N SER A 233 -18.29 -13.38 2.33
CA SER A 233 -19.61 -13.20 1.75
C SER A 233 -19.66 -13.99 0.45
N LYS A 234 -20.61 -14.92 0.34
CA LYS A 234 -21.03 -15.39 -0.97
C LYS A 234 -21.60 -14.15 -1.66
N ARG A 235 -20.87 -13.56 -2.60
CA ARG A 235 -21.48 -12.58 -3.50
C ARG A 235 -22.70 -13.28 -4.12
N ALA A 236 -23.86 -12.64 -3.95
CA ALA A 236 -25.07 -12.96 -4.72
C ALA A 236 -24.78 -12.81 -6.21
#